data_AF-A0A1M4UT47-F1
#
_entry.id   AF-A0A1M4UT47-F1
#
_cell.length_a   1.000
_cell.length_b   1.000
_cell.length_c   1.000
_cell.angle_alpha   90.00
_cell.angle_beta   90.00
_cell.angle_gamma   90.00
#
_symmetry.space_group_name_H-M   'P 1'
#
loop_
_entity.id
_entity.type
_entity.pdbx_description
1 polymer ?
#
loop_
_entity_poly.entity_id
_entity_poly.type
_entity_poly.pdbx_seq_one_letter_code
_entity_poly.pdbx_strand_id
1 'polypeptide(L)'
;MRRGQVDEEPGSAPSGIGRCPISSTVGAVSKSDFERWRDNDVRCSAGKREFQLGRYMVEHVRNGYQFLTALECFRSEVEAHRKTGFLAIVPSTETDYADSLGELRRLGEIMTDAGFADSPGALINAQTIAIPFEIECPVTGLPATYEFFPVAFCRHAATIADPLYDPSLSAPFLAINTTSDAFALGMLVKDLSKRHFHCEPHQIEKRADFERLLHRCATAWQNMSENTISMYNRISAIPQRAVALSEDHRSWTAPHNDPVFAETAKETHSHEMPVVYAERLCRKWIAARFEGAAFVAGRDGQSGGMYVPVQDIVSELHF
;
A
#
# COMPACT_ATOMS: atom_id res chain seq x y z
N MET A 1 66.80 4.39 29.11
CA MET A 1 66.17 4.04 30.40
C MET A 1 64.66 3.97 30.19
N ARG A 2 64.03 2.88 30.67
CA ARG A 2 62.61 2.64 31.09
C ARG A 2 61.53 3.62 30.57
N ARG A 3 60.56 3.16 29.76
CA ARG A 3 59.27 2.45 30.05
C ARG A 3 58.10 3.40 30.43
N GLY A 4 56.97 3.25 29.72
CA GLY A 4 55.61 3.64 30.12
C GLY A 4 54.77 4.17 28.94
N GLN A 5 54.17 3.30 28.09
CA GLN A 5 52.72 2.96 28.07
C GLN A 5 51.83 4.12 27.56
N VAL A 6 51.47 4.15 26.27
CA VAL A 6 50.26 3.59 25.62
C VAL A 6 48.96 4.16 26.20
N ASP A 7 48.24 4.94 25.38
CA ASP A 7 46.83 4.68 25.05
C ASP A 7 46.50 5.32 23.69
N GLU A 8 45.93 4.48 22.83
CA GLU A 8 45.51 4.72 21.44
C GLU A 8 44.07 5.30 21.38
N GLU A 9 43.89 6.19 20.40
CA GLU A 9 42.69 6.32 19.52
C GLU A 9 41.31 6.78 20.07
N PRO A 10 40.33 7.18 19.21
CA PRO A 10 40.44 7.89 17.93
C PRO A 10 39.35 8.98 17.70
N GLY A 11 39.61 9.83 16.71
CA GLY A 11 38.67 10.30 15.68
C GLY A 11 37.21 10.59 16.07
N SER A 12 36.92 11.85 16.34
CA SER A 12 35.57 12.42 16.31
C SER A 12 34.99 12.35 14.89
N ALA A 13 34.12 11.38 14.64
CA ALA A 13 33.26 11.30 13.46
C ALA A 13 32.16 12.38 13.51
N PRO A 14 31.71 12.92 12.35
CA PRO A 14 30.67 13.93 12.30
C PRO A 14 29.30 13.32 12.63
N SER A 15 28.61 13.98 13.55
CA SER A 15 27.28 13.65 14.04
C SER A 15 26.22 13.66 12.93
N GLY A 16 25.56 12.52 12.75
CA GLY A 16 24.10 12.40 12.73
C GLY A 16 23.33 13.19 11.67
N ILE A 17 22.97 12.47 10.61
CA ILE A 17 21.86 12.75 9.70
C ILE A 17 20.62 13.21 10.50
N GLY A 18 20.11 14.40 10.14
CA GLY A 18 18.96 15.01 10.78
C GLY A 18 17.71 14.13 10.71
N ARG A 19 17.33 13.54 11.84
CA ARG A 19 15.96 13.08 12.09
C ARG A 19 15.23 14.19 12.83
N CYS A 20 14.10 14.62 12.30
CA CYS A 20 13.20 15.55 12.98
C CYS A 20 12.82 14.98 14.37
N PRO A 21 12.96 15.76 15.46
CA PRO A 21 12.50 15.33 16.76
C PRO A 21 10.97 15.26 16.75
N ILE A 22 10.43 14.12 17.20
CA ILE A 22 9.01 13.92 17.53
C ILE A 22 8.68 14.85 18.70
N SER A 23 8.51 16.14 18.42
CA SER A 23 8.04 17.10 19.41
C SER A 23 6.57 16.81 19.68
N SER A 24 6.22 16.79 20.96
CA SER A 24 4.90 16.57 21.55
C SER A 24 3.83 17.42 20.88
N THR A 25 3.32 16.95 19.75
CA THR A 25 2.24 17.58 19.00
C THR A 25 0.95 16.92 19.47
N VAL A 26 -0.05 17.72 19.83
CA VAL A 26 -1.39 17.21 20.16
C VAL A 26 -1.89 16.33 19.00
N GLY A 27 -2.40 15.14 19.33
CA GLY A 27 -2.89 14.17 18.34
C GLY A 27 -1.81 13.39 17.58
N ALA A 28 -0.52 13.55 17.91
CA ALA A 28 0.51 12.68 17.34
C ALA A 28 0.38 11.26 17.87
N VAL A 29 0.38 10.29 16.96
CA VAL A 29 0.45 8.86 17.29
C VAL A 29 1.81 8.56 17.90
N SER A 30 1.84 7.98 19.11
CA SER A 30 3.09 7.59 19.74
C SER A 30 3.71 6.40 19.00
N LYS A 31 5.05 6.27 19.06
CA LYS A 31 5.75 5.13 18.46
C LYS A 31 5.23 3.79 19.00
N SER A 32 4.98 3.70 20.30
CA SER A 32 4.47 2.48 20.93
C SER A 32 3.06 2.11 20.49
N ASP A 33 2.19 3.10 20.28
CA ASP A 33 0.82 2.84 19.81
C ASP A 33 0.82 2.42 18.34
N PHE A 34 1.66 3.06 17.52
CA PHE A 34 1.87 2.67 16.14
C PHE A 34 2.42 1.24 16.03
N GLU A 35 3.45 0.88 16.80
CA GLU A 35 4.03 -0.46 16.80
C GLU A 35 3.00 -1.51 17.26
N ARG A 36 2.19 -1.21 18.27
CA ARG A 36 1.10 -2.09 18.72
C ARG A 36 0.09 -2.34 17.61
N TRP A 37 -0.37 -1.28 16.94
CA TRP A 37 -1.29 -1.41 15.81
C TRP A 37 -0.67 -2.20 14.66
N ARG A 38 0.57 -1.88 14.29
CA ARG A 38 1.32 -2.58 13.22
C ARG A 38 1.39 -4.08 13.45
N ASP A 39 1.67 -4.49 14.68
CA ASP A 39 1.94 -5.89 15.00
C ASP A 39 0.66 -6.72 15.16
N ASN A 40 -0.42 -6.10 15.67
CA ASN A 40 -1.65 -6.80 16.05
C ASN A 40 -2.83 -6.56 15.09
N ASP A 41 -2.92 -5.37 14.50
CA ASP A 41 -4.17 -4.89 13.86
C ASP A 41 -4.04 -4.65 12.35
N VAL A 42 -2.82 -4.62 11.80
CA VAL A 42 -2.63 -4.62 10.33
C VAL A 42 -3.07 -5.98 9.77
N ARG A 43 -4.19 -5.95 9.06
CA ARG A 43 -4.83 -7.13 8.45
C ARG A 43 -4.45 -7.35 6.98
N CYS A 44 -3.91 -6.34 6.30
CA CYS A 44 -3.34 -6.57 4.97
C CYS A 44 -2.09 -7.44 5.09
N SER A 45 -2.12 -8.66 4.55
CA SER A 45 -1.00 -9.60 4.63
C SER A 45 0.23 -9.08 3.89
N ALA A 46 0.03 -8.46 2.72
CA ALA A 46 1.09 -7.79 1.99
C ALA A 46 1.66 -6.60 2.78
N GLY A 47 0.78 -5.74 3.31
CA GLY A 47 1.19 -4.62 4.16
C GLY A 47 1.99 -5.08 5.39
N LYS A 48 1.52 -6.11 6.09
CA LYS A 48 2.20 -6.70 7.25
C LYS A 48 3.59 -7.22 6.90
N ARG A 49 3.72 -7.91 5.77
CA ARG A 49 5.02 -8.36 5.23
C ARG A 49 5.96 -7.17 5.01
N GLU A 50 5.49 -6.12 4.34
CA GLU A 50 6.31 -4.95 4.02
C GLU A 50 6.71 -4.16 5.27
N PHE A 51 5.82 -4.06 6.27
CA PHE A 51 6.17 -3.51 7.59
C PHE A 51 7.26 -4.31 8.29
N GLN A 52 7.16 -5.65 8.31
CA GLN A 52 8.15 -6.53 8.93
C GLN A 52 9.52 -6.45 8.25
N LEU A 53 9.55 -6.24 6.94
CA LEU A 53 10.78 -6.04 6.17
C LEU A 53 11.31 -4.60 6.26
N GLY A 54 10.64 -3.72 7.01
CA GLY A 54 11.03 -2.32 7.15
C GLY A 54 10.86 -1.52 5.85
N ARG A 55 9.99 -1.95 4.93
CA ARG A 55 9.79 -1.36 3.61
C ARG A 55 8.62 -0.38 3.53
N TYR A 56 7.95 -0.12 4.65
CA TYR A 56 7.09 1.05 4.79
C TYR A 56 7.89 2.30 5.20
N MET A 57 7.62 3.42 4.54
CA MET A 57 7.96 4.75 5.05
C MET A 57 6.77 5.27 5.83
N VAL A 58 7.00 5.76 7.05
CA VAL A 58 5.93 6.27 7.93
C VAL A 58 6.33 7.67 8.35
N GLU A 59 5.51 8.66 8.02
CA GLU A 59 5.77 10.06 8.32
C GLU A 59 4.54 10.72 8.93
N HIS A 60 4.77 11.72 9.78
CA HIS A 60 3.69 12.54 10.31
C HIS A 60 3.56 13.82 9.50
N VAL A 61 2.39 14.04 8.88
CA VAL A 61 2.14 15.17 8.00
C VAL A 61 0.93 15.97 8.48
N ARG A 62 1.02 17.29 8.38
CA ARG A 62 -0.05 18.21 8.82
C ARG A 62 -0.73 18.93 7.67
N ASN A 63 -0.08 19.02 6.51
CA ASN A 63 -0.54 19.77 5.34
C ASN A 63 0.06 19.18 4.05
N GLY A 64 -0.40 19.68 2.91
CA GLY A 64 0.05 19.20 1.60
C GLY A 64 1.55 19.36 1.35
N TYR A 65 2.17 20.45 1.81
CA TYR A 65 3.61 20.66 1.68
C TYR A 65 4.43 19.55 2.37
N GLN A 66 4.06 19.19 3.61
CA GLN A 66 4.72 18.11 4.35
C GLN A 66 4.46 16.74 3.70
N PHE A 67 3.25 16.50 3.20
CA PHE A 67 2.93 15.28 2.46
C PHE A 67 3.80 15.16 1.20
N LEU A 68 3.89 16.22 0.39
CA LEU A 68 4.69 16.23 -0.82
C LEU A 68 6.17 15.98 -0.53
N THR A 69 6.73 16.66 0.48
CA THR A 69 8.13 16.47 0.89
C THR A 69 8.41 15.01 1.30
N ALA A 70 7.52 14.42 2.09
CA ALA A 70 7.63 13.03 2.51
C ALA A 70 7.48 12.05 1.33
N LEU A 71 6.56 12.33 0.41
CA LEU A 71 6.34 11.53 -0.79
C LEU A 71 7.54 11.57 -1.74
N GLU A 72 8.21 12.72 -1.89
CA GLU A 72 9.46 12.83 -2.66
C GLU A 72 10.58 11.98 -2.05
N CYS A 73 10.72 12.00 -0.73
CA CYS A 73 11.64 11.11 -0.03
C CYS A 73 11.28 9.63 -0.25
N PHE A 74 9.99 9.29 -0.16
CA PHE A 74 9.50 7.94 -0.46
C PHE A 74 9.84 7.52 -1.88
N ARG A 75 9.65 8.40 -2.88
CA ARG A 75 9.99 8.14 -4.28
C ARG A 75 11.46 7.76 -4.44
N SER A 76 12.38 8.52 -3.86
CA SER A 76 13.82 8.18 -3.91
C SER A 76 14.14 6.84 -3.25
N GLU A 77 13.41 6.46 -2.20
CA GLU A 77 13.57 5.16 -1.56
C GLU A 77 12.97 4.00 -2.39
N VAL A 78 11.89 4.26 -3.14
CA VAL A 78 11.30 3.31 -4.11
C VAL A 78 12.25 3.10 -5.29
N GLU A 79 12.84 4.17 -5.83
CA GLU A 79 13.86 4.13 -6.89
C GLU A 79 15.05 3.25 -6.50
N ALA A 80 15.45 3.28 -5.22
CA ALA A 80 16.50 2.42 -4.69
C ALA A 80 16.03 1.03 -4.23
N HIS A 81 14.77 0.66 -4.51
CA HIS A 81 14.11 -0.59 -4.08
C HIS A 81 14.17 -0.84 -2.56
N ARG A 82 14.23 0.21 -1.75
CA ARG A 82 14.27 0.13 -0.27
C ARG A 82 12.89 0.20 0.37
N LYS A 83 11.94 0.87 -0.28
CA LYS A 83 10.56 1.05 0.22
C LYS A 83 9.54 0.62 -0.83
N THR A 84 8.36 0.21 -0.36
CA THR A 84 7.25 -0.32 -1.16
C THR A 84 5.91 0.33 -0.83
N GLY A 85 5.76 0.87 0.38
CA GLY A 85 4.56 1.60 0.80
C GLY A 85 4.90 2.84 1.62
N PHE A 86 4.01 3.82 1.57
CA PHE A 86 4.10 5.07 2.32
C PHE A 86 2.83 5.30 3.13
N LEU A 87 2.99 5.55 4.44
CA LEU A 87 1.90 5.85 5.35
C LEU A 87 2.12 7.25 5.93
N ALA A 88 1.31 8.21 5.49
CA ALA A 88 1.31 9.56 6.01
C ALA A 88 0.27 9.68 7.12
N ILE A 89 0.70 9.76 8.38
CA ILE A 89 -0.16 9.87 9.55
C ILE A 89 -0.48 11.33 9.81
N VAL A 90 -1.76 11.65 9.96
CA VAL A 90 -2.22 13.01 10.25
C VAL A 90 -2.49 13.16 11.74
N PRO A 91 -1.72 14.01 12.47
CA PRO A 91 -1.95 14.23 13.89
C PRO A 91 -3.36 14.71 14.14
N SER A 92 -4.09 13.99 14.98
CA SER A 92 -5.49 14.25 15.33
C SER A 92 -5.89 13.44 16.56
N THR A 93 -6.90 13.91 17.29
CA THR A 93 -7.54 13.21 18.41
C THR A 93 -8.86 12.57 17.98
N GLU A 94 -9.40 11.65 18.78
CA GLU A 94 -10.71 11.03 18.53
C GLU A 94 -11.85 12.06 18.53
N THR A 95 -11.68 13.18 19.23
CA THR A 95 -12.71 14.23 19.36
C THR A 95 -12.62 15.32 18.28
N ASP A 96 -11.62 15.26 17.39
CA ASP A 96 -11.44 16.28 16.35
C ASP A 96 -12.54 16.21 15.28
N TYR A 97 -13.16 15.04 15.10
CA TYR A 97 -14.19 14.77 14.09
C TYR A 97 -15.33 13.97 14.70
N ALA A 98 -16.55 14.16 14.17
CA ALA A 98 -17.73 13.42 14.59
C ALA A 98 -17.95 12.12 13.79
N ASP A 99 -17.40 12.05 12.57
CA ASP A 99 -17.62 10.97 11.61
C ASP A 99 -16.46 10.90 10.58
N SER A 100 -16.52 9.87 9.75
CA SER A 100 -15.56 9.63 8.66
C SER A 100 -15.60 10.74 7.61
N LEU A 101 -16.74 11.41 7.40
CA LEU A 101 -16.87 12.47 6.40
C LEU A 101 -16.00 13.68 6.76
N GLY A 102 -15.96 14.06 8.03
CA GLY A 102 -15.05 15.10 8.54
C GLY A 102 -13.58 14.71 8.33
N GLU A 103 -13.22 13.47 8.63
CA GLU A 103 -11.87 12.94 8.45
C GLU A 103 -11.43 12.94 6.97
N LEU A 104 -12.32 12.47 6.08
CA LEU A 104 -12.07 12.43 4.64
C LEU A 104 -11.89 13.81 4.04
N ARG A 105 -12.67 14.82 4.48
CA ARG A 105 -12.47 16.21 4.07
C ARG A 105 -11.08 16.70 4.43
N ARG A 106 -10.62 16.40 5.66
CA ARG A 106 -9.28 16.79 6.10
C ARG A 106 -8.18 16.14 5.25
N LEU A 107 -8.31 14.85 4.97
CA LEU A 107 -7.35 14.12 4.15
C LEU A 107 -7.36 14.62 2.70
N GLY A 108 -8.53 14.95 2.17
CA GLY A 108 -8.70 15.54 0.84
C GLY A 108 -8.05 16.92 0.73
N GLU A 109 -8.18 17.78 1.75
CA GLU A 109 -7.49 19.08 1.82
C GLU A 109 -5.98 18.91 1.70
N ILE A 110 -5.39 17.94 2.41
CA ILE A 110 -3.94 17.67 2.34
C ILE A 110 -3.52 17.28 0.92
N MET A 111 -4.30 16.44 0.24
CA MET A 111 -4.00 16.01 -1.13
C MET A 111 -4.17 17.13 -2.16
N THR A 112 -5.19 17.98 -2.00
CA THR A 112 -5.39 19.18 -2.82
C THR A 112 -4.25 20.18 -2.60
N ASP A 113 -3.89 20.46 -1.34
CA ASP A 113 -2.78 21.35 -0.99
C ASP A 113 -1.43 20.84 -1.55
N ALA A 114 -1.28 19.52 -1.68
CA ALA A 114 -0.10 18.89 -2.29
C ALA A 114 -0.12 18.91 -3.82
N GLY A 115 -1.20 19.38 -4.46
CA GLY A 115 -1.32 19.51 -5.90
C GLY A 115 -1.78 18.25 -6.63
N PHE A 116 -2.36 17.26 -5.94
CA PHE A 116 -2.80 15.99 -6.55
C PHE A 116 -4.27 15.97 -6.98
N ALA A 117 -5.04 17.03 -6.67
CA ALA A 117 -6.43 17.16 -7.10
C ALA A 117 -6.90 18.62 -7.11
N ASP A 118 -7.88 18.93 -7.96
CA ASP A 118 -8.44 20.28 -8.09
C ASP A 118 -9.23 20.73 -6.87
N SER A 119 -9.87 19.79 -6.15
CA SER A 119 -10.60 20.07 -4.93
C SER A 119 -10.72 18.85 -4.02
N PRO A 120 -10.87 19.05 -2.69
CA PRO A 120 -11.15 17.95 -1.77
C PRO A 120 -12.48 17.26 -2.11
N GLY A 121 -13.44 18.01 -2.66
CA GLY A 121 -14.74 17.51 -3.08
C GLY A 121 -14.64 16.48 -4.20
N ALA A 122 -13.75 16.66 -5.17
CA ALA A 122 -13.54 15.68 -6.24
C ALA A 122 -12.99 14.36 -5.66
N LEU A 123 -12.05 14.45 -4.73
CA LEU A 123 -11.43 13.29 -4.09
C LEU A 123 -12.39 12.46 -3.25
N ILE A 124 -13.25 13.09 -2.45
CA ILE A 124 -14.22 12.37 -1.63
C ILE A 124 -15.40 11.83 -2.45
N ASN A 125 -15.56 12.24 -3.70
CA ASN A 125 -16.53 11.69 -4.64
C ASN A 125 -15.91 10.65 -5.58
N ALA A 126 -15.12 9.73 -5.03
CA ALA A 126 -14.56 8.56 -5.73
C ALA A 126 -13.51 8.86 -6.81
N GLN A 127 -12.82 10.00 -6.76
CA GLN A 127 -11.71 10.24 -7.67
C GLN A 127 -10.48 9.40 -7.31
N THR A 128 -9.92 8.71 -8.30
CA THR A 128 -8.62 8.05 -8.20
C THR A 128 -7.49 9.07 -8.38
N ILE A 129 -6.52 9.05 -7.46
CA ILE A 129 -5.23 9.69 -7.66
C ILE A 129 -4.25 8.61 -8.10
N ALA A 130 -3.60 8.80 -9.25
CA ALA A 130 -2.54 7.93 -9.73
C ALA A 130 -1.24 8.73 -9.79
N ILE A 131 -0.26 8.38 -8.95
CA ILE A 131 1.03 9.07 -8.88
C ILE A 131 2.07 8.23 -9.61
N PRO A 132 2.52 8.62 -10.81
CA PRO A 132 3.46 7.82 -11.60
C PRO A 132 4.90 7.99 -11.09
N PHE A 133 5.55 6.87 -10.76
CA PHE A 133 6.98 6.81 -10.46
C PHE A 133 7.71 6.09 -11.58
N GLU A 134 8.68 6.79 -12.19
CA GLU A 134 9.60 6.22 -13.18
C GLU A 134 10.80 5.59 -12.47
N ILE A 135 10.89 4.28 -12.51
CA ILE A 135 11.89 3.50 -11.77
C ILE A 135 12.39 2.33 -12.61
N GLU A 136 13.53 1.75 -12.23
CA GLU A 136 13.95 0.48 -12.78
C GLU A 136 13.04 -0.64 -12.25
N CYS A 137 12.45 -1.42 -13.15
CA CYS A 137 11.59 -2.53 -12.79
C CYS A 137 12.38 -3.58 -12.00
N PRO A 138 11.96 -3.94 -10.76
CA PRO A 138 12.70 -4.90 -9.93
C PRO A 138 12.74 -6.32 -10.53
N VAL A 139 11.85 -6.60 -11.50
CA VAL A 139 11.76 -7.90 -12.17
C VAL A 139 12.56 -7.94 -13.46
N THR A 140 12.45 -6.91 -14.30
CA THR A 140 13.04 -6.93 -15.65
C THR A 140 14.37 -6.19 -15.76
N GLY A 141 14.69 -5.31 -14.80
CA GLY A 141 15.85 -4.41 -14.89
C GLY A 141 15.70 -3.31 -15.94
N LEU A 142 14.49 -3.13 -16.50
CA LEU A 142 14.21 -2.13 -17.53
C LEU A 142 13.51 -0.91 -16.91
N PRO A 143 13.67 0.30 -17.48
CA PRO A 143 12.86 1.46 -17.09
C PRO A 143 11.36 1.17 -17.20
N ALA A 144 10.61 1.58 -16.18
CA ALA A 144 9.18 1.36 -16.10
C ALA A 144 8.50 2.48 -15.29
N THR A 145 7.24 2.76 -15.60
CA THR A 145 6.40 3.65 -14.79
C THR A 145 5.43 2.80 -13.97
N TYR A 146 5.47 2.94 -12.64
CA TYR A 146 4.51 2.35 -11.72
C TYR A 146 3.61 3.44 -11.17
N GLU A 147 2.30 3.23 -11.19
CA GLU A 147 1.34 4.12 -10.52
C GLU A 147 1.22 3.72 -9.04
N PHE A 148 1.32 4.71 -8.17
CA PHE A 148 1.07 4.60 -6.74
C PHE A 148 -0.24 5.32 -6.39
N PHE A 149 -1.07 4.66 -5.58
CA PHE A 149 -2.43 5.08 -5.30
C PHE A 149 -2.56 5.42 -3.81
N PRO A 150 -2.77 6.70 -3.44
CA PRO A 150 -3.14 7.08 -2.08
C PRO A 150 -4.61 6.72 -1.80
N VAL A 151 -4.83 6.08 -0.66
CA VAL A 151 -6.15 5.73 -0.11
C VAL A 151 -6.26 6.27 1.31
N ALA A 152 -7.40 6.88 1.63
CA ALA A 152 -7.68 7.45 2.94
C ALA A 152 -8.08 6.38 3.98
N PHE A 153 -7.48 6.44 5.16
CA PHE A 153 -7.83 5.63 6.32
C PHE A 153 -8.38 6.53 7.43
N CYS A 154 -9.57 6.17 7.92
CA CYS A 154 -10.36 6.94 8.87
C CYS A 154 -10.54 6.16 10.19
N ARG A 155 -10.60 6.86 11.33
CA ARG A 155 -10.88 6.17 12.60
C ARG A 155 -12.33 5.72 12.64
N HIS A 156 -13.22 6.59 12.19
CA HIS A 156 -14.65 6.38 12.30
C HIS A 156 -15.18 5.34 11.31
N ALA A 157 -14.37 4.90 10.34
CA ALA A 157 -14.77 3.86 9.38
C ALA A 157 -15.07 2.50 10.06
N ALA A 158 -14.58 2.25 11.28
CA ALA A 158 -14.93 1.08 12.08
C ALA A 158 -16.20 1.27 12.94
N THR A 159 -16.78 2.47 12.99
CA THR A 159 -17.96 2.78 13.80
C THR A 159 -19.22 2.35 13.09
N ILE A 160 -19.96 1.38 13.65
CA ILE A 160 -21.16 0.79 13.03
C ILE A 160 -22.23 1.83 12.68
N ALA A 161 -22.34 2.90 13.48
CA ALA A 161 -23.30 3.98 13.25
C ALA A 161 -22.85 5.00 12.18
N ASP A 162 -21.60 4.93 11.71
CA ASP A 162 -21.09 5.82 10.68
C ASP A 162 -21.72 5.47 9.32
N PRO A 163 -22.28 6.43 8.58
CA PRO A 163 -22.84 6.19 7.24
C PRO A 163 -21.84 5.61 6.23
N LEU A 164 -20.55 5.84 6.44
CA LEU A 164 -19.43 5.37 5.63
C LEU A 164 -18.73 4.16 6.25
N TYR A 165 -19.40 3.42 7.15
CA TYR A 165 -18.88 2.20 7.78
C TYR A 165 -18.22 1.27 6.76
N ASP A 166 -16.92 1.08 6.97
CA ASP A 166 -16.03 0.26 6.17
C ASP A 166 -14.78 -0.08 7.00
N PRO A 167 -14.84 -1.15 7.81
CA PRO A 167 -13.77 -1.44 8.75
C PRO A 167 -12.47 -1.86 8.05
N SER A 168 -12.48 -2.13 6.74
CA SER A 168 -11.27 -2.41 5.95
C SER A 168 -10.45 -1.15 5.65
N LEU A 169 -11.08 0.03 5.66
CA LEU A 169 -10.46 1.35 5.52
C LEU A 169 -10.28 2.06 6.87
N SER A 170 -10.29 1.29 7.96
CA SER A 170 -10.14 1.82 9.31
C SER A 170 -8.71 1.71 9.86
N ALA A 171 -8.31 2.71 10.63
CA ALA A 171 -7.07 2.72 11.40
C ALA A 171 -7.28 3.51 12.72
N PRO A 172 -6.50 3.29 13.79
CA PRO A 172 -6.63 4.05 15.03
C PRO A 172 -6.15 5.51 14.89
N PHE A 173 -5.79 5.93 13.68
CA PHE A 173 -5.35 7.27 13.32
C PHE A 173 -5.81 7.62 11.91
N LEU A 174 -5.92 8.93 11.63
CA LEU A 174 -6.09 9.40 10.25
C LEU A 174 -4.80 9.15 9.48
N ALA A 175 -4.90 8.53 8.31
CA ALA A 175 -3.74 8.34 7.45
C ALA A 175 -4.09 8.36 5.97
N ILE A 176 -3.07 8.65 5.18
CA ILE A 176 -3.06 8.44 3.73
C ILE A 176 -2.08 7.31 3.46
N ASN A 177 -2.57 6.21 2.91
CA ASN A 177 -1.77 5.06 2.56
C ASN A 177 -1.51 5.03 1.06
N THR A 178 -0.26 5.14 0.63
CA THR A 178 0.14 5.17 -0.78
C THR A 178 0.93 3.91 -1.14
N THR A 179 0.36 3.09 -2.02
CA THR A 179 0.93 1.80 -2.43
C THR A 179 0.75 1.51 -3.91
N SER A 180 1.45 0.51 -4.43
CA SER A 180 1.31 -0.01 -5.78
C SER A 180 1.41 -1.53 -5.75
N ASP A 181 0.32 -2.24 -6.08
CA ASP A 181 0.30 -3.71 -6.07
C ASP A 181 1.28 -4.31 -7.08
N ALA A 182 1.37 -3.73 -8.29
CA ALA A 182 2.31 -4.17 -9.31
C ALA A 182 3.76 -4.04 -8.84
N PHE A 183 4.11 -2.94 -8.16
CA PHE A 183 5.46 -2.75 -7.64
C PHE A 183 5.73 -3.67 -6.44
N ALA A 184 4.79 -3.80 -5.51
CA ALA A 184 4.91 -4.68 -4.35
C ALA A 184 5.07 -6.15 -4.77
N LEU A 185 4.33 -6.62 -5.78
CA LEU A 185 4.51 -7.94 -6.38
C LEU A 185 5.89 -8.07 -7.05
N GLY A 186 6.35 -7.04 -7.75
CA GLY A 186 7.71 -7.02 -8.33
C GLY A 186 8.81 -7.15 -7.27
N MET A 187 8.62 -6.51 -6.11
CA MET A 187 9.53 -6.64 -4.97
C MET A 187 9.46 -8.02 -4.31
N LEU A 188 8.30 -8.67 -4.25
CA LEU A 188 8.19 -10.07 -3.85
C LEU A 188 8.98 -10.99 -4.80
N VAL A 189 8.91 -10.77 -6.12
CA VAL A 189 9.69 -11.51 -7.12
C VAL A 189 11.19 -11.32 -6.88
N LYS A 190 11.64 -10.08 -6.64
CA LYS A 190 13.03 -9.76 -6.29
C LYS A 190 13.49 -10.54 -5.06
N ASP A 191 12.71 -10.53 -3.99
CA ASP A 191 13.06 -11.22 -2.74
C ASP A 191 13.16 -12.74 -2.92
N LEU A 192 12.21 -13.35 -3.62
CA LEU A 192 12.21 -14.78 -3.87
C LEU A 192 13.33 -15.19 -4.84
N SER A 193 13.69 -14.34 -5.80
CA SER A 193 14.87 -14.54 -6.64
C SER A 193 16.15 -14.56 -5.81
N LYS A 194 16.36 -13.56 -4.93
CA LYS A 194 17.53 -13.50 -4.05
C LYS A 194 17.62 -14.71 -3.13
N ARG A 195 16.49 -15.20 -2.64
CA ARG A 195 16.43 -16.36 -1.74
C ARG A 195 16.73 -17.69 -2.45
N HIS A 196 16.24 -17.88 -3.68
CA HIS A 196 16.26 -19.18 -4.35
C HIS A 196 17.30 -19.31 -5.47
N PHE A 197 17.66 -18.20 -6.11
CA PHE A 197 18.59 -18.14 -7.24
C PHE A 197 19.84 -17.30 -6.93
N HIS A 198 19.88 -16.60 -5.79
CA HIS A 198 21.01 -15.76 -5.36
C HIS A 198 21.38 -14.63 -6.35
N CYS A 199 20.43 -14.21 -7.18
CA CYS A 199 20.61 -13.16 -8.18
C CYS A 199 19.35 -12.27 -8.28
N GLU A 200 19.47 -11.15 -8.97
CA GLU A 200 18.30 -10.35 -9.37
C GLU A 200 17.43 -11.13 -10.37
N PRO A 201 16.11 -10.92 -10.42
CA PRO A 201 15.23 -11.70 -11.31
C PRO A 201 15.64 -11.60 -12.79
N HIS A 202 16.09 -10.41 -13.23
CA HIS A 202 16.53 -10.20 -14.61
C HIS A 202 17.82 -10.93 -14.97
N GLN A 203 18.59 -11.41 -13.99
CA GLN A 203 19.82 -12.19 -14.19
C GLN A 203 19.54 -13.69 -14.38
N ILE A 204 18.28 -14.15 -14.26
CA ILE A 204 17.90 -15.54 -14.52
C ILE A 204 17.86 -15.77 -16.04
N GLU A 205 18.85 -16.46 -16.58
CA GLU A 205 19.00 -16.68 -18.03
C GLU A 205 17.99 -17.70 -18.59
N LYS A 206 17.67 -18.73 -17.83
CA LYS A 206 16.77 -19.80 -18.27
C LYS A 206 15.32 -19.35 -18.13
N ARG A 207 14.62 -19.18 -19.26
CA ARG A 207 13.18 -18.81 -19.32
C ARG A 207 12.32 -19.66 -18.38
N ALA A 208 12.49 -20.98 -18.39
CA ALA A 208 11.71 -21.89 -17.55
C ALA A 208 11.92 -21.67 -16.04
N ASP A 209 13.13 -21.26 -15.62
CA ASP A 209 13.41 -20.98 -14.21
C ASP A 209 12.79 -19.63 -13.78
N PHE A 210 12.83 -18.64 -14.68
CA PHE A 210 12.17 -17.34 -14.48
C PHE A 210 10.65 -17.48 -14.42
N GLU A 211 10.03 -18.21 -15.35
CA GLU A 211 8.59 -18.49 -15.34
C GLU A 211 8.16 -19.24 -14.07
N ARG A 212 8.98 -20.21 -13.61
CA ARG A 212 8.73 -20.92 -12.35
C ARG A 212 8.81 -19.99 -11.13
N LEU A 213 9.75 -19.03 -11.12
CA LEU A 213 9.82 -18.00 -10.07
C LEU A 213 8.54 -17.15 -10.07
N LEU A 214 8.14 -16.63 -11.24
CA LEU A 214 6.94 -15.78 -11.37
C LEU A 214 5.68 -16.51 -10.93
N HIS A 215 5.48 -17.76 -11.36
CA HIS A 215 4.35 -18.58 -10.93
C HIS A 215 4.29 -18.72 -9.40
N ARG A 216 5.43 -19.02 -8.74
CA ARG A 216 5.49 -19.11 -7.27
C ARG A 216 5.12 -17.79 -6.60
N CYS A 217 5.56 -16.66 -7.15
CA CYS A 217 5.25 -15.34 -6.61
C CYS A 217 3.77 -15.00 -6.78
N ALA A 218 3.18 -15.28 -7.95
CA ALA A 218 1.76 -15.08 -8.20
C ALA A 218 0.88 -15.92 -7.26
N THR A 219 1.24 -17.19 -7.03
CA THR A 219 0.55 -18.03 -6.04
C THR A 219 0.67 -17.47 -4.61
N ALA A 220 1.85 -17.03 -4.21
CA ALA A 220 2.03 -16.42 -2.89
C ALA A 220 1.22 -15.13 -2.73
N TRP A 221 1.15 -14.31 -3.78
CA TRP A 221 0.37 -13.07 -3.82
C TRP A 221 -1.15 -13.32 -3.72
N GLN A 222 -1.65 -14.34 -4.44
CA GLN A 222 -3.02 -14.83 -4.31
C GLN A 222 -3.32 -15.22 -2.86
N ASN A 223 -2.50 -16.07 -2.26
CA ASN A 223 -2.72 -16.54 -0.89
C ASN A 223 -2.69 -15.38 0.14
N MET A 224 -1.82 -14.38 -0.04
CA MET A 224 -1.82 -13.19 0.81
C MET A 224 -3.11 -12.36 0.65
N SER A 225 -3.64 -12.27 -0.57
CA SER A 225 -4.87 -11.53 -0.86
C SER A 225 -6.10 -12.24 -0.28
N GLU A 226 -6.22 -13.56 -0.47
CA GLU A 226 -7.31 -14.37 0.12
C GLU A 226 -7.34 -14.26 1.65
N ASN A 227 -6.17 -14.33 2.30
CA ASN A 227 -6.05 -14.14 3.74
C ASN A 227 -6.46 -12.73 4.18
N THR A 228 -6.08 -11.71 3.41
CA THR A 228 -6.44 -10.31 3.67
C THR A 228 -7.95 -10.12 3.62
N ILE A 229 -8.59 -10.57 2.53
CA ILE A 229 -10.04 -10.49 2.34
C ILE A 229 -10.78 -11.25 3.43
N SER A 230 -10.33 -12.47 3.76
CA SER A 230 -10.92 -13.27 4.84
C SER A 230 -10.83 -12.56 6.20
N MET A 231 -9.74 -11.86 6.49
CA MET A 231 -9.60 -11.08 7.72
C MET A 231 -10.50 -9.84 7.74
N TYR A 232 -10.66 -9.14 6.61
CA TYR A 232 -11.60 -8.02 6.50
C TYR A 232 -13.07 -8.44 6.57
N ASN A 233 -13.41 -9.62 6.04
CA ASN A 233 -14.73 -10.19 6.20
C ASN A 233 -15.07 -10.41 7.68
N ARG A 234 -14.17 -11.06 8.44
CA ARG A 234 -14.39 -11.46 9.84
C ARG A 234 -14.65 -10.30 10.81
N ILE A 235 -14.17 -9.11 10.49
CA ILE A 235 -14.28 -7.93 11.38
C ILE A 235 -15.52 -7.09 11.07
N SER A 236 -16.21 -7.41 9.98
CA SER A 236 -17.37 -6.67 9.52
C SER A 236 -18.58 -7.06 10.36
N ALA A 237 -19.13 -6.09 11.08
CA ALA A 237 -20.34 -6.25 11.88
C ALA A 237 -21.63 -6.19 11.03
N ILE A 238 -21.54 -5.59 9.83
CA ILE A 238 -22.64 -5.48 8.88
C ILE A 238 -22.31 -6.34 7.65
N PRO A 239 -22.99 -7.49 7.45
CA PRO A 239 -22.71 -8.40 6.33
C PRO A 239 -22.81 -7.73 4.96
N GLN A 240 -23.75 -6.80 4.77
CA GLN A 240 -23.95 -6.06 3.51
C GLN A 240 -22.80 -5.07 3.20
N ARG A 241 -21.95 -4.79 4.19
CA ARG A 241 -20.74 -3.94 4.05
C ARG A 241 -19.47 -4.76 4.21
N ALA A 242 -19.57 -6.09 4.27
CA ALA A 242 -18.41 -6.94 4.40
C ALA A 242 -17.70 -7.07 3.06
N VAL A 243 -16.38 -7.13 3.11
CA VAL A 243 -15.57 -7.59 1.98
C VAL A 243 -15.81 -9.10 1.81
N ALA A 244 -15.98 -9.59 0.58
CA ALA A 244 -16.20 -11.02 0.32
C ALA A 244 -15.34 -11.52 -0.84
N LEU A 245 -15.00 -12.81 -0.81
CA LEU A 245 -14.28 -13.49 -1.89
C LEU A 245 -15.29 -14.27 -2.74
N SER A 246 -15.14 -14.27 -4.06
CA SER A 246 -15.95 -15.12 -4.95
C SER A 246 -15.64 -16.60 -4.74
N GLU A 247 -16.59 -17.49 -5.06
CA GLU A 247 -16.40 -18.96 -4.92
C GLU A 247 -15.22 -19.50 -5.74
N ASP A 248 -14.97 -18.91 -6.91
CA ASP A 248 -13.87 -19.30 -7.79
C ASP A 248 -12.53 -18.61 -7.45
N HIS A 249 -12.53 -17.74 -6.43
CA HIS A 249 -11.39 -16.96 -5.95
C HIS A 249 -10.76 -16.05 -7.02
N ARG A 250 -11.51 -15.72 -8.09
CA ARG A 250 -11.06 -14.86 -9.19
C ARG A 250 -11.42 -13.39 -8.98
N SER A 251 -12.38 -13.09 -8.11
CA SER A 251 -12.77 -11.75 -7.74
C SER A 251 -13.08 -11.62 -6.25
N TRP A 252 -13.18 -10.38 -5.80
CA TRP A 252 -13.62 -10.05 -4.45
C TRP A 252 -14.50 -8.82 -4.49
N THR A 253 -15.42 -8.68 -3.54
CA THR A 253 -16.32 -7.54 -3.45
C THR A 253 -16.03 -6.70 -2.21
N ALA A 254 -16.23 -5.39 -2.31
CA ALA A 254 -16.13 -4.46 -1.19
C ALA A 254 -17.15 -3.33 -1.29
N PRO A 255 -17.52 -2.69 -0.18
CA PRO A 255 -18.42 -1.53 -0.15
C PRO A 255 -17.74 -0.23 -0.63
N HIS A 256 -16.60 -0.34 -1.30
CA HIS A 256 -15.83 0.76 -1.85
C HIS A 256 -15.20 0.37 -3.19
N ASN A 257 -14.90 1.36 -4.01
CA ASN A 257 -14.06 1.20 -5.19
C ASN A 257 -12.57 1.27 -4.81
N ASP A 258 -11.70 0.49 -5.44
CA ASP A 258 -10.26 0.43 -5.16
C ASP A 258 -9.48 0.36 -6.48
N PRO A 259 -8.61 1.33 -6.80
CA PRO A 259 -8.21 2.47 -5.98
C PRO A 259 -9.10 3.70 -6.22
N VAL A 260 -9.71 4.20 -5.16
CA VAL A 260 -10.16 5.60 -5.07
C VAL A 260 -9.61 6.20 -3.79
N PHE A 261 -9.41 7.52 -3.78
CA PHE A 261 -8.90 8.16 -2.57
C PHE A 261 -9.87 8.01 -1.40
N ALA A 262 -11.15 8.32 -1.65
CA ALA A 262 -12.23 8.30 -0.68
C ALA A 262 -13.61 8.33 -1.36
N GLU A 263 -14.65 7.92 -0.63
CA GLU A 263 -16.03 7.92 -1.13
C GLU A 263 -17.01 8.40 -0.07
N THR A 264 -17.91 9.31 -0.43
CA THR A 264 -19.04 9.75 0.41
C THR A 264 -20.29 8.91 0.25
N ALA A 265 -20.28 7.94 -0.66
CA ALA A 265 -21.33 6.96 -0.85
C ALA A 265 -20.70 5.58 -0.95
N LYS A 266 -21.20 4.63 -0.17
CA LYS A 266 -20.69 3.26 -0.16
C LYS A 266 -21.51 2.40 -1.12
N GLU A 267 -20.87 1.97 -2.18
CA GLU A 267 -21.43 1.11 -3.24
C GLU A 267 -20.59 -0.15 -3.35
N THR A 268 -21.24 -1.28 -3.69
CA THR A 268 -20.50 -2.54 -3.81
C THR A 268 -19.82 -2.61 -5.15
N HIS A 269 -18.53 -2.92 -5.13
CA HIS A 269 -17.71 -3.08 -6.32
C HIS A 269 -17.04 -4.45 -6.33
N SER A 270 -16.93 -5.06 -7.50
CA SER A 270 -16.21 -6.30 -7.75
C SER A 270 -14.83 -6.01 -8.33
N HIS A 271 -13.82 -6.59 -7.73
CA HIS A 271 -12.41 -6.35 -7.99
C HIS A 271 -11.73 -7.65 -8.41
N GLU A 272 -10.70 -7.55 -9.24
CA GLU A 272 -9.94 -8.73 -9.66
C GLU A 272 -9.05 -9.26 -8.53
N MET A 273 -8.96 -10.59 -8.39
CA MET A 273 -7.95 -11.24 -7.56
C MET A 273 -6.62 -11.38 -8.31
N PRO A 274 -5.48 -11.55 -7.60
CA PRO A 274 -4.17 -11.79 -8.19
C PRO A 274 -4.12 -12.84 -9.28
N VAL A 275 -4.88 -13.94 -9.15
CA VAL A 275 -4.94 -14.99 -10.17
C VAL A 275 -5.27 -14.45 -11.58
N VAL A 276 -5.96 -13.30 -11.67
CA VAL A 276 -6.27 -12.63 -12.92
C VAL A 276 -5.20 -11.60 -13.29
N TYR A 277 -4.95 -10.59 -12.45
CA TYR A 277 -4.07 -9.49 -12.83
C TYR A 277 -2.58 -9.82 -12.75
N ALA A 278 -2.16 -10.64 -11.78
CA ALA A 278 -0.75 -11.00 -11.62
C ALA A 278 -0.28 -11.88 -12.78
N GLU A 279 -1.17 -12.70 -13.35
CA GLU A 279 -0.90 -13.45 -14.57
C GLU A 279 -0.59 -12.52 -15.74
N ARG A 280 -1.41 -11.48 -15.96
CA ARG A 280 -1.16 -10.47 -17.00
C ARG A 280 0.18 -9.77 -16.81
N LEU A 281 0.48 -9.36 -15.58
CA LEU A 281 1.74 -8.71 -15.25
C LEU A 281 2.95 -9.63 -15.47
N CYS A 282 2.84 -10.90 -15.09
CA CYS A 282 3.87 -11.91 -15.33
C CYS A 282 4.14 -12.12 -16.83
N ARG A 283 3.09 -12.19 -17.65
CA ARG A 283 3.23 -12.29 -19.12
C ARG A 283 3.98 -11.09 -19.69
N LYS A 284 3.68 -9.86 -19.22
CA LYS A 284 4.40 -8.65 -19.63
C LYS A 284 5.89 -8.71 -19.24
N TRP A 285 6.22 -9.19 -18.04
CA TRP A 285 7.61 -9.35 -17.62
C TRP A 285 8.37 -10.40 -18.44
N ILE A 286 7.73 -11.52 -18.77
CA ILE A 286 8.32 -12.56 -19.63
C ILE A 286 8.59 -12.00 -21.02
N ALA A 287 7.60 -11.34 -21.64
CA ALA A 287 7.74 -10.76 -22.96
C ALA A 287 8.86 -9.69 -23.01
N ALA A 288 8.94 -8.86 -21.96
CA ALA A 288 10.01 -7.87 -21.85
C ALA A 288 11.40 -8.50 -21.71
N ARG A 289 11.53 -9.63 -20.99
CA ARG A 289 12.82 -10.29 -20.77
C ARG A 289 13.29 -11.13 -21.95
N PHE A 290 12.38 -11.87 -22.58
CA PHE A 290 12.75 -12.92 -23.53
C PHE A 290 12.28 -12.67 -24.96
N GLU A 291 11.40 -11.70 -25.18
CA GLU A 291 10.76 -11.46 -26.48
C GLU A 291 11.02 -10.03 -27.00
N GLY A 292 11.78 -9.22 -26.25
CA GLY A 292 12.13 -7.85 -26.65
C GLY A 292 10.96 -6.86 -26.63
N ALA A 293 9.86 -7.22 -25.95
CA ALA A 293 8.69 -6.35 -25.86
C ALA A 293 8.96 -5.13 -24.96
N ALA A 294 8.37 -3.98 -25.31
CA ALA A 294 8.36 -2.83 -24.41
C ALA A 294 7.55 -3.17 -23.16
N PHE A 295 8.10 -2.86 -21.98
CA PHE A 295 7.39 -3.06 -20.72
C PHE A 295 6.58 -1.81 -20.36
N VAL A 296 5.26 -1.95 -20.31
CA VAL A 296 4.34 -0.94 -19.80
C VAL A 296 3.56 -1.56 -18.65
N ALA A 297 3.94 -1.22 -17.41
CA ALA A 297 3.33 -1.80 -16.21
C ALA A 297 1.82 -1.51 -16.13
N GLY A 298 1.38 -0.32 -16.56
CA GLY A 298 -0.05 0.07 -16.54
C GLY A 298 -0.64 0.07 -15.12
N ARG A 299 -1.97 0.00 -15.02
CA ARG A 299 -2.74 -0.12 -13.77
C ARG A 299 -2.96 -1.56 -13.28
N ASP A 300 -2.13 -2.51 -13.72
CA ASP A 300 -2.33 -3.91 -13.38
C ASP A 300 -2.28 -4.11 -11.85
N GLY A 301 -3.34 -4.71 -11.28
CA GLY A 301 -3.48 -4.95 -9.85
C GLY A 301 -4.32 -3.94 -9.08
N GLN A 302 -4.52 -2.73 -9.62
CA GLN A 302 -5.36 -1.69 -9.01
C GLN A 302 -6.08 -0.88 -10.10
N SER A 303 -6.95 -1.56 -10.87
CA SER A 303 -7.64 -0.97 -12.04
C SER A 303 -8.98 -0.29 -11.71
N GLY A 304 -9.42 -0.31 -10.45
CA GLY A 304 -10.81 -0.02 -10.10
C GLY A 304 -11.66 -1.28 -10.17
N GLY A 305 -12.72 -1.30 -9.37
CA GLY A 305 -13.75 -2.32 -9.37
C GLY A 305 -14.93 -1.97 -10.26
N MET A 306 -15.66 -3.00 -10.67
CA MET A 306 -16.91 -2.89 -11.41
C MET A 306 -18.07 -2.79 -10.43
N TYR A 307 -18.92 -1.78 -10.58
CA TYR A 307 -20.13 -1.63 -9.74
C TYR A 307 -21.02 -2.88 -9.83
N VAL A 308 -21.47 -3.37 -8.67
CA VAL A 308 -22.36 -4.53 -8.52
C VAL A 308 -23.67 -4.06 -7.87
N PRO A 309 -24.82 -4.17 -8.57
CA PRO A 309 -26.12 -3.88 -7.99
C PRO A 309 -26.43 -4.76 -6.76
N VAL A 310 -27.06 -4.18 -5.74
CA VAL A 310 -27.41 -4.85 -4.47
C VAL A 310 -28.23 -6.15 -4.65
N GLN A 311 -28.99 -6.26 -5.73
CA GLN A 311 -29.78 -7.44 -6.06
C GLN A 311 -28.90 -8.66 -6.41
N ASP A 312 -27.67 -8.44 -6.89
CA ASP A 312 -26.77 -9.51 -7.32
C ASP A 312 -25.91 -10.07 -6.17
N ILE A 313 -25.74 -9.31 -5.09
CA ILE A 313 -24.97 -9.72 -3.89
C ILE A 313 -25.65 -10.91 -3.18
N VAL A 314 -26.99 -10.94 -3.16
CA VAL A 314 -27.76 -12.03 -2.54
C VAL A 314 -27.69 -13.32 -3.38
N SER A 315 -27.46 -13.18 -4.68
CA SER A 315 -27.33 -14.27 -5.65
C SER A 315 -25.96 -14.96 -5.60
N GLU A 316 -24.90 -14.22 -5.30
CA GLU A 316 -23.52 -14.73 -5.21
C GLU A 316 -23.18 -15.33 -3.83
N LEU A 317 -23.94 -15.01 -2.78
CA LEU A 317 -23.72 -15.46 -1.40
C LEU A 317 -24.55 -16.71 -1.03
N HIS A 318 -24.86 -17.60 -1.97
CA HIS A 318 -25.57 -18.84 -1.64
C HIS A 318 -24.71 -19.74 -0.73
N PHE A 319 -24.96 -19.64 0.58
CA PHE A 319 -24.43 -20.49 1.66
C PHE A 319 -24.75 -21.98 1.47
#